data_AF-A0A5R8NPH6-F1
#
_entry.id   AF-A0A5R8NPH6-F1
#
_cell.length_a   1.000
_cell.length_b   1.000
_cell.length_c   1.000
_cell.angle_alpha   90.00
_cell.angle_beta   90.00
_cell.angle_gamma   90.00
#
_symmetry.space_group_name_H-M   'P 1'
#
loop_
_entity.id
_entity.type
_entity.pdbx_description
1 polymer ?
#
loop_
_entity_poly.entity_id
_entity_poly.type
_entity_poly.pdbx_seq_one_letter_code
_entity_poly.pdbx_strand_id
1 'polypeptide(L)'
;MASMRNGSGDEYSIMFSVAGVCVRGFSHESPMSPYGRDCRPWPGVIDDVPDVFMPFIEEPAFTDEDGVPVVTACLWREATDDQWHHGTIGFPSDHADPDGATYLFQLLVDRSPETFQRFAEDYYEVSVDLKAVRDVYAVRPLDQELVSSLNVEATLADLAQAISEIGYPHAR
;
A
#
# COMPACT_ATOMS: atom_id res chain seq x y z
N MET A 1 10.13 -7.75 -1.51
CA MET A 1 9.32 -6.60 -1.02
C MET A 1 8.07 -6.51 -1.86
N ALA A 2 6.95 -6.12 -1.29
CA ALA A 2 5.75 -5.71 -2.01
C ALA A 2 5.48 -4.24 -1.68
N SER A 3 4.92 -3.47 -2.61
CA SER A 3 4.66 -2.04 -2.41
C SER A 3 3.51 -1.56 -3.27
N MET A 4 2.87 -0.46 -2.87
CA MET A 4 1.83 0.24 -3.61
C MET A 4 2.05 1.75 -3.47
N ARG A 5 1.81 2.48 -4.55
CA ARG A 5 1.68 3.94 -4.58
C ARG A 5 0.43 4.25 -5.39
N ASN A 6 -0.51 5.01 -4.85
CA ASN A 6 -1.77 5.28 -5.56
C ASN A 6 -1.63 6.45 -6.55
N GLY A 7 -0.58 7.26 -6.43
CA GLY A 7 -0.36 8.46 -7.27
C GLY A 7 -0.96 9.74 -6.70
N SER A 8 -1.64 9.68 -5.55
CA SER A 8 -2.20 10.82 -4.81
C SER A 8 -1.55 11.03 -3.43
N GLY A 9 -0.37 10.45 -3.24
CA GLY A 9 0.44 10.65 -2.03
C GLY A 9 0.38 9.50 -1.02
N ASP A 10 -0.55 8.55 -1.18
CA ASP A 10 -0.57 7.38 -0.28
C ASP A 10 0.33 6.26 -0.80
N GLU A 11 1.02 5.63 0.13
CA GLU A 11 1.90 4.52 -0.18
C GLU A 11 2.00 3.50 0.95
N TYR A 12 2.26 2.26 0.60
CA TYR A 12 2.72 1.27 1.55
C TYR A 12 3.83 0.40 1.00
N SER A 13 4.63 -0.15 1.91
CA SER A 13 5.67 -1.12 1.61
C SER A 13 5.65 -2.24 2.65
N ILE A 14 5.81 -3.47 2.16
CA ILE A 14 5.83 -4.71 2.95
C ILE A 14 7.16 -5.40 2.70
N MET A 15 7.95 -5.50 3.76
CA MET A 15 9.26 -6.14 3.76
C MET A 15 9.15 -7.51 4.40
N PHE A 16 9.63 -8.52 3.68
CA PHE A 16 9.67 -9.91 4.12
C PHE A 16 11.13 -10.29 4.33
N SER A 17 11.44 -10.84 5.50
CA SER A 17 12.77 -11.32 5.85
C SER A 17 12.69 -12.62 6.65
N VAL A 18 13.85 -13.22 6.93
CA VAL A 18 13.94 -14.37 7.85
C VAL A 18 13.60 -13.99 9.30
N ALA A 19 13.74 -12.71 9.67
CA ALA A 19 13.42 -12.22 11.00
C ALA A 19 11.91 -11.98 11.19
N GLY A 20 11.15 -11.85 10.09
CA GLY A 20 9.72 -11.58 10.14
C GLY A 20 9.27 -10.66 9.01
N VAL A 21 8.13 -10.01 9.22
CA VAL A 21 7.50 -9.09 8.26
C VAL A 21 7.31 -7.73 8.90
N CYS A 22 7.66 -6.67 8.15
CA CYS A 22 7.39 -5.29 8.53
C CYS A 22 6.53 -4.63 7.44
N VAL A 23 5.49 -3.92 7.86
CA VAL A 23 4.61 -3.12 7.02
C VAL A 23 4.78 -1.66 7.41
N ARG A 24 4.99 -0.81 6.42
CA ARG A 24 4.99 0.65 6.54
C ARG A 24 3.89 1.19 5.66
N GLY A 25 3.08 2.10 6.20
CA GLY A 25 2.06 2.83 5.48
C GLY A 25 2.20 4.32 5.68
N PHE A 26 1.91 5.06 4.63
CA PHE A 26 1.79 6.51 4.63
C PHE A 26 0.46 6.89 3.99
N SER A 27 -0.40 7.52 4.79
CA SER A 27 -1.59 8.20 4.30
C SER A 27 -1.31 9.70 4.32
N HIS A 28 -1.34 10.32 3.13
CA HIS A 28 -0.96 11.73 2.98
C HIS A 28 -1.93 12.67 3.70
N GLU A 29 -3.23 12.36 3.62
CA GLU A 29 -4.32 13.15 4.22
C GLU A 29 -4.62 12.79 5.67
N SER A 30 -3.90 11.82 6.24
CA SER A 30 -4.09 11.40 7.63
C SER A 30 -3.74 12.55 8.60
N PRO A 31 -4.51 12.71 9.69
CA PRO A 31 -4.16 13.61 10.80
C PRO A 31 -2.78 13.35 11.42
N MET A 32 -2.25 12.15 11.24
CA MET A 32 -0.93 11.73 11.73
C MET A 32 0.18 11.95 10.70
N SER A 33 -0.13 12.51 9.53
CA SER A 33 0.84 12.88 8.50
C SER A 33 1.88 13.86 9.05
N PRO A 34 3.20 13.64 8.82
CA PRO A 34 4.26 14.56 9.21
C PRO A 34 4.06 15.98 8.69
N TYR A 35 3.41 16.13 7.54
CA TYR A 35 3.18 17.41 6.85
C TYR A 35 2.05 18.24 7.48
N GLY A 36 1.21 17.64 8.32
CA GLY A 36 0.28 18.36 9.19
C GLY A 36 0.94 18.91 10.46
N ARG A 37 2.25 18.69 10.65
CA ARG A 37 3.02 19.00 11.86
C ARG A 37 4.40 19.59 11.51
N ASP A 38 5.37 19.43 12.43
CA ASP A 38 6.73 19.93 12.34
C ASP A 38 7.63 19.07 11.41
N CYS A 39 7.08 18.48 10.35
CA CYS A 39 7.79 17.59 9.42
C CYS A 39 8.52 16.45 10.15
N ARG A 40 7.82 15.78 11.08
CA ARG A 40 8.32 14.61 11.82
C ARG A 40 7.27 13.51 11.89
N PRO A 41 7.69 12.23 11.88
CA PRO A 41 6.78 11.12 12.15
C PRO A 41 6.03 11.30 13.46
N TRP A 42 4.81 10.78 13.50
CA TRP A 42 4.02 10.81 14.72
C TRP A 42 4.70 10.00 15.84
N PRO A 43 4.81 10.53 17.07
CA PRO A 43 5.45 9.84 18.18
C PRO A 43 4.85 8.45 18.45
N GLY A 44 5.70 7.44 18.54
CA GLY A 44 5.33 6.05 18.76
C GLY A 44 5.05 5.24 17.49
N VAL A 45 4.96 5.85 16.30
CA VAL A 45 4.69 5.08 15.07
C VAL A 45 5.87 4.19 14.70
N ILE A 46 7.09 4.73 14.77
CA ILE A 46 8.33 4.00 14.45
C ILE A 46 9.28 3.85 15.63
N ASP A 47 8.97 4.44 16.78
CA ASP A 47 9.89 4.54 17.93
C ASP A 47 10.14 3.18 18.62
N ASP A 48 9.15 2.28 18.56
CA ASP A 48 9.19 0.96 19.22
C ASP A 48 9.52 -0.18 18.23
N VAL A 49 9.91 0.13 16.99
CA VAL A 49 10.20 -0.88 15.97
C VAL A 49 11.44 -1.68 16.39
N PRO A 50 11.38 -3.04 16.37
CA PRO A 50 12.53 -3.88 16.69
C PRO A 50 13.76 -3.59 15.83
N ASP A 51 14.95 -3.69 16.43
CA ASP A 51 16.25 -3.48 15.76
C ASP A 51 16.41 -4.27 14.44
N VAL A 52 15.80 -5.45 14.35
CA VAL A 52 15.82 -6.31 13.16
C VAL A 52 15.15 -5.66 11.94
N PHE A 53 14.26 -4.69 12.15
CA PHE A 53 13.55 -3.96 11.10
C PHE A 53 14.04 -2.52 10.92
N MET A 54 14.90 -2.01 11.80
CA MET A 54 15.44 -0.65 11.70
C MET A 54 16.10 -0.30 10.37
N PRO A 55 16.88 -1.20 9.71
CA PRO A 55 17.41 -0.91 8.37
C PRO A 55 16.34 -0.60 7.32
N PHE A 56 15.12 -1.10 7.51
CA PHE A 56 13.99 -0.81 6.63
C PHE A 56 13.29 0.50 7.00
N ILE A 57 13.29 0.90 8.28
CA ILE A 57 12.74 2.19 8.72
C ILE A 57 13.65 3.36 8.31
N GLU A 58 14.96 3.17 8.39
CA GLU A 58 15.97 4.19 8.11
C GLU A 58 16.37 4.26 6.63
N GLU A 59 15.79 3.42 5.77
CA GLU A 59 16.13 3.37 4.35
C GLU A 59 15.76 4.71 3.67
N PRO A 60 16.72 5.43 3.06
CA PRO A 60 16.49 6.73 2.44
C PRO A 60 15.43 6.74 1.34
N ALA A 61 15.15 5.59 0.70
CA ALA A 61 14.04 5.49 -0.26
C ALA A 61 12.64 5.74 0.36
N PHE A 62 12.54 5.75 1.69
CA PHE A 62 11.32 5.98 2.46
C PHE A 62 11.28 7.33 3.18
N THR A 63 12.17 8.24 2.80
CA THR A 63 12.15 9.64 3.24
C THR A 63 11.82 10.56 2.07
N ASP A 64 11.31 11.76 2.37
CA ASP A 64 11.18 12.81 1.37
C ASP A 64 12.51 13.52 1.07
N GLU A 65 12.46 14.60 0.29
CA GLU A 65 13.62 15.39 -0.13
C GLU A 65 14.39 16.02 1.04
N ASP A 66 13.70 16.25 2.17
CA ASP A 66 14.27 16.84 3.40
C ASP A 66 14.71 15.76 4.41
N GLY A 67 14.59 14.48 4.06
CA GLY A 67 14.95 13.35 4.92
C GLY A 67 13.90 13.02 5.97
N VAL A 68 12.65 13.48 5.80
CA VAL A 68 11.55 13.18 6.71
C VAL A 68 10.97 11.80 6.36
N PRO A 69 10.91 10.84 7.30
CA PRO A 69 10.26 9.57 7.04
C PRO A 69 8.77 9.77 6.77
N VAL A 70 8.31 9.36 5.57
CA VAL A 70 6.89 9.46 5.21
C VAL A 70 6.14 8.25 5.75
N VAL A 71 5.68 8.32 7.00
CA VAL A 71 5.01 7.20 7.67
C VAL A 71 3.92 7.70 8.59
N THR A 72 2.75 7.07 8.51
CA THR A 72 1.63 7.28 9.43
C THR A 72 1.27 6.00 10.19
N ALA A 73 1.54 4.82 9.60
CA ALA A 73 1.31 3.52 10.22
C ALA A 73 2.54 2.61 10.06
N CYS A 74 2.89 1.87 11.12
CA CYS A 74 3.91 0.83 11.07
C CYS A 74 3.45 -0.39 11.88
N LEU A 75 3.55 -1.56 11.26
CA LEU A 75 3.18 -2.84 11.85
C LEU A 75 4.33 -3.82 11.63
N TRP A 76 4.61 -4.68 12.60
CA TRP A 76 5.59 -5.73 12.45
C TRP A 76 5.14 -7.03 13.10
N ARG A 77 5.74 -8.13 12.64
CA ARG A 77 5.57 -9.46 13.20
C ARG A 77 6.87 -10.20 13.04
N GLU A 78 7.56 -10.46 14.14
CA GLU A 78 8.76 -11.29 14.13
C GLU A 78 8.40 -12.75 13.81
N ALA A 79 9.39 -13.53 13.37
CA ALA A 79 9.19 -14.91 12.94
C ALA A 79 8.58 -15.81 14.04
N THR A 80 8.82 -15.46 15.31
CA THR A 80 8.33 -16.20 16.49
C THR A 80 7.03 -15.64 17.06
N ASP A 81 6.58 -14.47 16.61
CA ASP A 81 5.36 -13.85 17.14
C ASP A 81 4.12 -14.59 16.64
N ASP A 82 3.07 -14.62 17.46
CA ASP A 82 1.76 -15.18 17.10
C ASP A 82 0.78 -14.11 16.58
N GLN A 83 1.11 -12.83 16.76
CA GLN A 83 0.27 -11.69 16.39
C GLN A 83 1.08 -10.55 15.74
N TRP A 84 0.39 -9.57 15.16
CA TRP A 84 1.01 -8.34 14.70
C TRP A 84 1.19 -7.37 15.87
N HIS A 85 2.27 -6.62 15.83
CA HIS A 85 2.64 -5.58 16.77
C HIS A 85 2.68 -4.22 16.06
N HIS A 86 2.48 -3.17 16.85
CA HIS A 86 2.66 -1.78 16.46
C HIS A 86 3.22 -1.02 17.66
N GLY A 87 3.70 0.20 17.44
CA GLY A 87 4.30 0.97 18.53
C GLY A 87 3.28 1.57 19.49
N THR A 88 3.78 2.14 20.58
CA THR A 88 2.99 2.77 21.65
C THR A 88 2.54 4.16 21.20
N ILE A 89 1.42 4.21 20.49
CA ILE A 89 0.93 5.42 19.83
C ILE A 89 -0.17 6.09 20.66
N GLY A 90 -0.01 7.39 20.91
CA GLY A 90 -1.10 8.24 21.39
C GLY A 90 -1.96 8.73 20.22
N PHE A 91 -2.94 7.94 19.78
CA PHE A 91 -3.80 8.28 18.64
C PHE A 91 -4.72 9.48 18.93
N PRO A 92 -4.94 10.39 17.94
CA PRO A 92 -6.05 11.34 17.97
C PRO A 92 -7.39 10.63 18.16
N SER A 93 -8.23 11.12 19.08
CA SER A 93 -9.53 10.51 19.39
C SER A 93 -10.71 11.05 18.57
N ASP A 94 -10.47 12.11 17.79
CA ASP A 94 -11.47 12.83 16.99
C ASP A 94 -11.58 12.32 15.54
N HIS A 95 -10.76 11.33 15.17
CA HIS A 95 -10.78 10.68 13.86
C HIS A 95 -10.95 9.17 14.01
N ALA A 96 -11.77 8.56 13.14
CA ALA A 96 -12.00 7.11 13.15
C ALA A 96 -10.81 6.31 12.60
N ASP A 97 -10.06 6.89 11.65
CA ASP A 97 -8.88 6.30 11.01
C ASP A 97 -7.71 7.31 11.05
N PRO A 98 -7.18 7.62 12.25
CA PRO A 98 -6.26 8.74 12.43
C PRO A 98 -4.91 8.55 11.74
N ASP A 99 -4.44 7.31 11.53
CA ASP A 99 -3.21 6.98 10.77
C ASP A 99 -3.47 6.61 9.31
N GLY A 100 -4.75 6.54 8.90
CA GLY A 100 -5.18 6.14 7.57
C GLY A 100 -5.02 4.64 7.26
N ALA A 101 -4.65 3.81 8.25
CA ALA A 101 -4.32 2.41 8.03
C ALA A 101 -5.52 1.59 7.55
N THR A 102 -6.73 1.95 7.97
CA THR A 102 -7.96 1.22 7.60
C THR A 102 -8.22 1.30 6.10
N TYR A 103 -8.14 2.50 5.53
CA TYR A 103 -8.30 2.70 4.09
C TYR A 103 -7.07 2.16 3.34
N LEU A 104 -5.87 2.52 3.78
CA LEU A 104 -4.62 2.19 3.10
C LEU A 104 -4.38 0.68 2.92
N PHE A 105 -4.74 -0.12 3.94
CA PHE A 105 -4.54 -1.57 3.92
C PHE A 105 -5.80 -2.36 3.57
N GLN A 106 -6.91 -1.69 3.22
CA GLN A 106 -8.20 -2.35 2.98
C GLN A 106 -8.11 -3.49 1.96
N LEU A 107 -7.40 -3.27 0.85
CA LEU A 107 -7.25 -4.25 -0.23
C LEU A 107 -6.35 -5.44 0.15
N LEU A 108 -5.52 -5.30 1.19
CA LEU A 108 -4.69 -6.40 1.70
C LEU A 108 -5.52 -7.33 2.59
N VAL A 109 -6.46 -6.76 3.35
CA VAL A 109 -7.33 -7.48 4.29
C VAL A 109 -8.49 -8.14 3.55
N ASP A 110 -9.19 -7.36 2.71
CA ASP A 110 -10.29 -7.84 1.88
C ASP A 110 -9.83 -7.95 0.42
N ARG A 111 -9.52 -9.19 0.04
CA ARG A 111 -9.00 -9.55 -1.28
C ARG A 111 -10.12 -9.90 -2.27
N SER A 112 -11.32 -9.37 -2.08
CA SER A 112 -12.43 -9.59 -3.01
C SER A 112 -12.36 -8.62 -4.21
N PRO A 113 -12.70 -9.09 -5.43
CA PRO A 113 -12.85 -8.23 -6.60
C PRO A 113 -13.80 -7.05 -6.39
N GLU A 114 -14.85 -7.25 -5.60
CA GLU A 114 -15.85 -6.22 -5.28
C GLU A 114 -15.26 -5.08 -4.45
N THR A 115 -14.32 -5.39 -3.55
CA THR A 115 -13.62 -4.37 -2.76
C THR A 115 -12.65 -3.57 -3.61
N PHE A 116 -11.92 -4.24 -4.51
CA PHE A 116 -11.09 -3.53 -5.49
C PHE A 116 -11.93 -2.65 -6.42
N GLN A 117 -13.06 -3.15 -6.92
CA GLN A 117 -13.97 -2.37 -7.77
C GLN A 117 -14.42 -1.09 -7.05
N ARG A 118 -14.92 -1.20 -5.82
CA ARG A 118 -15.36 -0.02 -5.05
C ARG A 118 -14.24 0.99 -4.85
N PHE A 119 -13.04 0.51 -4.51
CA PHE A 119 -11.85 1.37 -4.40
C PHE A 119 -11.56 2.08 -5.74
N ALA A 120 -11.54 1.36 -6.85
CA ALA A 120 -11.21 1.91 -8.15
C ALA A 120 -12.28 2.89 -8.66
N GLU A 121 -13.56 2.61 -8.42
CA GLU A 121 -14.67 3.50 -8.81
C GLU A 121 -14.65 4.81 -8.01
N ASP A 122 -14.35 4.74 -6.71
CA ASP A 122 -14.22 5.91 -5.84
C ASP A 122 -12.97 6.73 -6.20
N TYR A 123 -11.82 6.07 -6.34
CA TYR A 123 -10.53 6.72 -6.55
C TYR A 123 -10.35 7.31 -7.95
N TYR A 124 -10.74 6.58 -8.99
CA TYR A 124 -10.61 7.04 -10.38
C TYR A 124 -11.86 7.77 -10.88
N GLU A 125 -12.93 7.82 -10.09
CA GLU A 125 -14.22 8.42 -10.45
C GLU A 125 -14.82 7.89 -11.77
N VAL A 126 -14.56 6.60 -12.10
CA VAL A 126 -15.06 5.93 -13.30
C VAL A 126 -15.76 4.63 -12.95
N SER A 127 -16.70 4.19 -13.79
CA SER A 127 -17.30 2.86 -13.66
C SER A 127 -16.30 1.77 -14.04
N VAL A 128 -16.20 0.71 -13.25
CA VAL A 128 -15.25 -0.39 -13.47
C VAL A 128 -16.00 -1.70 -13.69
N ASP A 129 -15.67 -2.42 -14.77
CA ASP A 129 -16.29 -3.73 -15.03
C ASP A 129 -15.81 -4.78 -14.01
N LEU A 130 -16.70 -5.15 -13.08
CA LEU A 130 -16.43 -6.20 -12.08
C LEU A 130 -16.02 -7.55 -12.70
N LYS A 131 -16.52 -7.89 -13.89
CA LYS A 131 -16.10 -9.11 -14.58
C LYS A 131 -14.63 -9.03 -14.99
N ALA A 132 -14.19 -7.89 -15.51
CA ALA A 132 -12.80 -7.66 -15.86
C ALA A 132 -11.89 -7.75 -14.63
N VAL A 133 -12.30 -7.14 -13.50
CA VAL A 133 -11.58 -7.26 -12.22
C VAL A 133 -11.48 -8.72 -11.77
N ARG A 134 -12.58 -9.48 -11.86
CA ARG A 134 -12.59 -10.92 -11.52
C ARG A 134 -11.66 -11.74 -12.42
N ASP A 135 -11.61 -11.44 -13.71
CA ASP A 135 -10.70 -12.10 -14.66
C ASP A 135 -9.23 -11.83 -14.30
N VAL A 136 -8.90 -10.61 -13.86
CA VAL A 136 -7.56 -10.26 -13.37
C VAL A 136 -7.22 -11.01 -12.07
N TYR A 137 -8.15 -11.06 -11.11
CA TYR A 137 -7.96 -11.82 -9.86
C TYR A 137 -7.84 -13.32 -10.08
N ALA A 138 -8.46 -13.85 -11.13
CA ALA A 138 -8.34 -15.24 -11.56
C ALA A 138 -7.04 -15.53 -12.32
N VAL A 139 -6.14 -14.54 -12.47
CA VAL A 139 -4.86 -14.65 -13.19
C VAL A 139 -5.07 -15.10 -14.63
N ARG A 140 -6.17 -14.65 -15.25
CA ARG A 140 -6.43 -14.90 -16.66
C ARG A 140 -5.43 -14.10 -17.49
N PRO A 141 -4.87 -14.65 -18.60
CA PRO A 141 -3.91 -13.91 -19.41
C PRO A 141 -4.48 -12.57 -19.86
N LEU A 142 -3.72 -11.49 -19.67
CA LEU A 142 -4.08 -10.17 -20.18
C LEU A 142 -4.06 -10.19 -21.70
N ASP A 143 -5.13 -9.69 -22.30
CA ASP A 143 -5.20 -9.34 -23.71
C ASP A 143 -5.68 -7.89 -23.85
N GLN A 144 -5.66 -7.36 -25.07
CA GLN A 144 -6.06 -5.97 -25.31
C GLN A 144 -7.54 -5.73 -24.99
N GLU A 145 -8.41 -6.74 -25.13
CA GLU A 145 -9.84 -6.62 -24.82
C GLU A 145 -10.06 -6.40 -23.32
N LEU A 146 -9.42 -7.22 -22.49
CA LEU A 146 -9.47 -7.11 -21.03
C LEU A 146 -8.85 -5.78 -20.56
N VAL A 147 -7.72 -5.36 -21.12
CA VAL A 147 -7.11 -4.06 -20.77
C VAL A 147 -8.05 -2.91 -21.10
N SER A 148 -8.59 -2.86 -22.33
CA SER A 148 -9.50 -1.79 -22.75
C SER A 148 -10.82 -1.77 -22.00
N SER A 149 -11.26 -2.90 -21.42
CA SER A 149 -12.44 -2.96 -20.55
C SER A 149 -12.24 -2.25 -19.20
N LEU A 150 -10.99 -2.13 -18.74
CA LEU A 150 -10.63 -1.43 -17.50
C LEU A 150 -10.16 0.00 -17.76
N ASN A 151 -9.38 0.21 -18.81
CA ASN A 151 -8.88 1.51 -19.22
C ASN A 151 -8.74 1.58 -20.75
N VAL A 152 -9.62 2.33 -21.40
CA VAL A 152 -9.64 2.49 -22.87
C VAL A 152 -8.40 3.18 -23.42
N GLU A 153 -7.71 3.98 -22.60
CA GLU A 153 -6.50 4.71 -23.00
C GLU A 153 -5.23 3.85 -22.89
N ALA A 154 -5.29 2.74 -22.16
CA ALA A 154 -4.16 1.84 -21.97
C ALA A 154 -4.09 0.78 -23.07
N THR A 155 -2.88 0.50 -23.53
CA THR A 155 -2.59 -0.64 -24.40
C THR A 155 -1.87 -1.74 -23.63
N LEU A 156 -1.99 -2.97 -24.11
CA LEU A 156 -1.23 -4.09 -23.56
C LEU A 156 0.29 -3.85 -23.65
N ALA A 157 0.74 -3.08 -24.65
CA ALA A 157 2.14 -2.69 -24.81
C ALA A 157 2.61 -1.74 -23.70
N ASP A 158 1.77 -0.81 -23.26
CA ASP A 158 2.10 0.11 -22.15
C ASP A 158 2.33 -0.65 -20.83
N LEU A 159 1.69 -1.81 -20.68
CA LEU A 159 1.79 -2.67 -19.50
C LEU A 159 2.96 -3.66 -19.55
N ALA A 160 3.73 -3.73 -20.64
CA ALA A 160 4.73 -4.77 -20.85
C ALA A 160 5.77 -4.85 -19.72
N GLN A 161 6.21 -3.70 -19.21
CA GLN A 161 7.14 -3.64 -18.09
C GLN A 161 6.51 -4.21 -16.82
N ALA A 162 5.34 -3.73 -16.43
CA ALA A 162 4.63 -4.17 -15.22
C ALA A 162 4.32 -5.68 -15.27
N ILE A 163 3.85 -6.17 -16.42
CA ILE A 163 3.59 -7.59 -16.68
C ILE A 163 4.85 -8.44 -16.44
N SER A 164 6.00 -7.99 -16.97
CA SER A 164 7.27 -8.68 -16.78
C SER A 164 7.75 -8.64 -15.34
N GLU A 165 7.58 -7.51 -14.65
CA GLU A 165 8.03 -7.31 -13.26
C GLU A 165 7.28 -8.20 -12.27
N ILE A 166 5.95 -8.33 -12.44
CA ILE A 166 5.12 -9.13 -11.52
C ILE A 166 4.89 -10.56 -12.02
N GLY A 167 5.40 -10.91 -13.21
CA GLY A 167 5.24 -12.23 -13.82
C GLY A 167 3.79 -12.57 -14.20
N TYR A 168 2.99 -11.57 -14.57
CA TYR A 168 1.58 -11.77 -14.93
C TYR A 168 1.46 -12.43 -16.32
N PRO A 169 0.55 -13.39 -16.54
CA PRO A 169 0.37 -14.00 -17.86
C PRO A 169 -0.27 -13.02 -18.85
N HIS A 170 0.20 -13.02 -20.10
CA HIS A 170 -0.41 -12.26 -21.19
C HIS A 170 -0.56 -13.13 -22.43
N ALA A 171 -1.58 -12.83 -23.24
CA ALA A 171 -1.76 -13.45 -24.53
C ALA A 171 -0.58 -13.09 -25.45
N ARG A 172 -0.12 -14.08 -26.23
CA ARG A 172 0.92 -13.88 -27.24
C ARG A 172 0.36 -13.25 -28.51
#